data_AF-A0A0G1U265-F1
#
_entry.id   AF-A0A0G1U265-F1
#
_cell.length_a   1.000
_cell.length_b   1.000
_cell.length_c   1.000
_cell.angle_alpha   90.00
_cell.angle_beta   90.00
_cell.angle_gamma   90.00
#
_symmetry.space_group_name_H-M   'P 1'
#
loop_
_entity.id
_entity.type
_entity.pdbx_description
1 polymer ?
#
loop_
_entity_poly.entity_id
_entity_poly.type
_entity_poly.pdbx_seq_one_letter_code
_entity_poly.pdbx_strand_id
1 'polypeptide(L)'
;MKNKLEIFLVAGLLLGAVIARSYRINFPLADWHSWRQADTAAVARNFIKTKFDLLYPQSDSLLALNDKGLDNPNRLFINEFPLYNASVALLYKFFGVNVMYGRLVSLVLSVTGAFFLYLLTKKL
;
A
#
# COMPACT_ATOMS: atom_id res chain seq x y z
N MET A 1 -22.45 24.10 20.18
CA MET A 1 -21.65 24.74 19.10
C MET A 1 -20.24 24.15 18.96
N LYS A 2 -19.48 23.95 20.07
CA LYS A 2 -18.12 23.35 20.03
C LYS A 2 -18.01 22.03 19.25
N ASN A 3 -18.92 21.07 19.47
CA ASN A 3 -18.85 19.76 18.77
C ASN A 3 -19.08 19.87 17.25
N LYS A 4 -19.93 20.80 16.78
CA LYS A 4 -20.16 20.99 15.34
C LYS A 4 -18.94 21.59 14.65
N LEU A 5 -18.28 22.56 15.29
CA LEU A 5 -17.05 23.15 14.80
C LEU A 5 -15.90 22.13 14.79
N GLU A 6 -15.76 21.34 15.86
CA GLU A 6 -14.78 20.27 15.95
C GLU A 6 -14.94 19.24 14.82
N ILE A 7 -16.16 18.74 14.59
CA ILE A 7 -16.46 17.82 13.49
C ILE A 7 -16.08 18.46 12.15
N PHE A 8 -16.44 19.73 11.94
CA PHE A 8 -16.10 20.45 10.70
C PHE A 8 -14.60 20.56 10.48
N LEU A 9 -13.82 20.88 11.53
CA LEU A 9 -12.37 21.00 11.45
C LEU A 9 -11.70 19.65 11.15
N VAL A 10 -12.13 18.57 11.83
CA VAL A 10 -11.61 17.23 11.59
C VAL A 10 -11.97 16.76 10.17
N ALA A 11 -13.19 16.97 9.72
CA ALA A 11 -13.61 16.65 8.36
C ALA A 11 -12.78 17.41 7.32
N GLY A 12 -12.56 18.71 7.55
CA GLY A 12 -11.69 19.55 6.70
C GLY A 12 -10.25 19.03 6.64
N LEU A 13 -9.68 18.63 7.78
CA LEU A 13 -8.33 18.08 7.87
C LEU A 13 -8.21 16.75 7.12
N LEU A 14 -9.16 15.82 7.31
CA LEU A 14 -9.17 14.54 6.61
C LEU A 14 -9.36 14.73 5.10
N LEU A 15 -10.23 15.66 4.68
CA LEU A 15 -10.41 16.00 3.27
C LEU A 15 -9.12 16.58 2.67
N GLY A 16 -8.46 17.50 3.38
CA GLY A 16 -7.15 18.02 2.98
C GLY A 16 -6.10 16.92 2.82
N ALA A 17 -6.08 15.95 3.74
CA ALA A 17 -5.18 14.80 3.66
C ALA A 17 -5.45 13.92 2.43
N VAL A 18 -6.71 13.71 2.06
CA VAL A 18 -7.12 12.98 0.85
C VAL A 18 -6.68 13.73 -0.40
N ILE A 19 -6.94 15.04 -0.49
CA ILE A 19 -6.59 15.87 -1.65
C ILE A 19 -5.07 15.85 -1.87
N ALA A 20 -4.30 16.10 -0.80
CA ALA A 20 -2.85 16.12 -0.87
C ALA A 20 -2.26 14.77 -1.33
N ARG A 21 -2.81 13.64 -0.82
CA ARG A 21 -2.35 12.29 -1.19
C ARG A 21 -2.84 11.80 -2.55
N SER A 22 -3.91 12.40 -3.08
CA SER A 22 -4.41 12.07 -4.43
C SER A 22 -3.55 12.70 -5.54
N TYR A 23 -2.65 13.62 -5.20
CA TYR A 23 -1.73 14.23 -6.15
C TYR A 23 -0.91 13.15 -6.87
N ARG A 24 -1.00 13.13 -8.21
CA ARG A 24 -0.26 12.19 -9.08
C ARG A 24 -0.48 10.71 -8.74
N ILE A 25 -1.67 10.34 -8.30
CA ILE A 25 -1.98 8.95 -7.93
C ILE A 25 -1.78 7.94 -9.08
N ASN A 26 -1.82 8.37 -10.34
CA ASN A 26 -1.64 7.53 -11.53
C ASN A 26 -0.22 7.60 -12.15
N PHE A 27 0.72 8.28 -11.51
CA PHE A 27 2.09 8.40 -12.02
C PHE A 27 2.77 7.03 -12.14
N PRO A 28 3.58 6.75 -13.18
CA PRO A 28 4.21 5.45 -13.35
C PRO A 28 5.14 5.06 -12.19
N LEU A 29 5.38 3.76 -12.02
CA LEU A 29 6.31 3.18 -11.04
C LEU A 29 7.76 3.24 -11.54
N ALA A 30 8.21 4.43 -11.96
CA ALA A 30 9.52 4.66 -12.56
C ALA A 30 10.14 5.96 -12.04
N ASP A 31 10.29 6.04 -10.71
CA ASP A 31 11.04 7.09 -10.02
C ASP A 31 12.37 6.56 -9.47
N TRP A 32 13.21 7.46 -8.95
CA TRP A 32 14.55 7.15 -8.42
C TRP A 32 14.55 6.14 -7.25
N HIS A 33 13.45 6.04 -6.50
CA HIS A 33 13.27 5.13 -5.36
C HIS A 33 12.14 4.12 -5.60
N SER A 34 11.86 3.82 -6.88
CA SER A 34 10.67 3.07 -7.27
C SER A 34 10.75 1.59 -6.94
N TRP A 35 11.93 1.08 -6.57
CA TRP A 35 12.15 -0.32 -6.23
C TRP A 35 11.08 -0.84 -5.26
N ARG A 36 10.74 -0.08 -4.21
CA ARG A 36 9.81 -0.58 -3.19
C ARG A 36 8.37 -0.61 -3.69
N GLN A 37 7.97 0.38 -4.49
CA GLN A 37 6.64 0.42 -5.09
C GLN A 37 6.50 -0.66 -6.17
N ALA A 38 7.56 -0.88 -6.96
CA ALA A 38 7.62 -1.91 -7.99
C ALA A 38 7.59 -3.32 -7.38
N ASP A 39 8.37 -3.57 -6.34
CA ASP A 39 8.36 -4.85 -5.60
C ASP A 39 6.98 -5.17 -5.03
N THR A 40 6.34 -4.17 -4.42
CA THR A 40 4.97 -4.31 -3.91
C THR A 40 4.01 -4.66 -5.03
N ALA A 41 4.07 -3.94 -6.15
CA ALA A 41 3.19 -4.18 -7.29
C ALA A 41 3.44 -5.55 -7.91
N ALA A 42 4.69 -6.03 -7.93
CA ALA A 42 5.07 -7.36 -8.38
C ALA A 42 4.47 -8.44 -7.47
N VAL A 43 4.65 -8.33 -6.15
CA VAL A 43 4.11 -9.30 -5.18
C VAL A 43 2.58 -9.35 -5.23
N ALA A 44 1.92 -8.18 -5.23
CA ALA A 44 0.47 -8.09 -5.34
C ALA A 44 -0.05 -8.72 -6.64
N ARG A 45 0.67 -8.54 -7.75
CA ARG A 45 0.31 -9.15 -9.04
C ARG A 45 0.56 -10.66 -9.03
N ASN A 46 1.59 -11.15 -8.36
CA ASN A 46 1.85 -12.59 -8.28
C ASN A 46 0.85 -13.32 -7.38
N PHE A 47 0.30 -12.66 -6.35
CA PHE A 47 -0.81 -13.23 -5.59
C PHE A 47 -2.03 -13.57 -6.43
N ILE A 48 -2.29 -12.83 -7.52
CA ILE A 48 -3.38 -13.15 -8.45
C ILE A 48 -2.93 -14.05 -9.61
N LYS A 49 -1.66 -13.97 -10.03
CA LYS A 49 -1.14 -14.68 -11.21
C LYS A 49 -0.71 -16.12 -10.91
N THR A 50 -0.13 -16.38 -9.74
CA THR A 50 0.40 -17.70 -9.38
C THR A 50 -0.42 -18.32 -8.26
N LYS A 51 -0.22 -17.87 -7.02
CA LYS A 51 -0.90 -18.38 -5.84
C LYS A 51 -1.03 -17.27 -4.80
N PHE A 52 -2.21 -17.15 -4.20
CA PHE A 52 -2.43 -16.27 -3.06
C PHE A 52 -1.96 -16.97 -1.78
N ASP A 53 -0.66 -16.85 -1.46
CA ASP A 53 -0.03 -17.47 -0.29
C ASP A 53 0.73 -16.44 0.55
N LEU A 54 0.15 -16.05 1.68
CA LEU A 54 0.72 -15.02 2.55
C LEU A 54 2.02 -15.47 3.24
N LEU A 55 2.25 -16.78 3.38
CA LEU A 55 3.45 -17.31 4.02
C LEU A 55 4.61 -17.42 3.03
N TYR A 56 4.29 -17.55 1.74
CA TYR A 56 5.27 -17.67 0.66
C TYR A 56 5.00 -16.66 -0.48
N PRO A 57 5.05 -15.35 -0.21
CA PRO A 57 4.88 -14.32 -1.23
C PRO A 57 5.97 -14.41 -2.31
N GLN A 58 5.60 -14.13 -3.56
CA GLN A 58 6.50 -14.20 -4.72
C GLN A 58 6.67 -12.85 -5.43
N SER A 59 7.90 -12.45 -5.75
CA SER A 59 8.18 -11.29 -6.61
C SER A 59 8.50 -11.71 -8.05
N ASP A 60 8.88 -10.76 -8.91
CA ASP A 60 9.36 -11.07 -10.27
C ASP A 60 10.87 -11.30 -10.31
N SER A 61 11.60 -11.04 -9.22
CA SER A 61 13.05 -11.16 -9.18
C SER A 61 13.47 -12.63 -9.09
N LEU A 62 14.38 -13.02 -9.97
CA LEU A 62 15.08 -14.31 -9.91
C LEU A 62 16.33 -14.26 -9.02
N LEU A 63 16.64 -13.09 -8.46
CA LEU A 63 17.74 -12.90 -7.52
C LEU A 63 17.17 -12.62 -6.13
N ALA A 64 17.80 -13.22 -5.12
CA ALA A 64 17.50 -12.88 -3.74
C ALA A 64 18.03 -11.48 -3.43
N LEU A 65 17.29 -10.72 -2.64
CA LEU A 65 17.73 -9.43 -2.07
C LEU A 65 18.74 -9.70 -0.95
N ASN A 66 19.93 -10.17 -1.30
CA ASN A 66 21.03 -10.38 -0.37
C ASN A 66 22.37 -9.95 -1.01
N ASP A 67 23.35 -9.67 -0.16
CA ASP A 67 24.67 -9.19 -0.57
C ASP A 67 25.45 -10.21 -1.42
N LYS A 68 25.03 -11.48 -1.38
CA LYS A 68 25.67 -12.59 -2.10
C LYS A 68 25.09 -12.80 -3.50
N GLY A 69 24.01 -12.10 -3.86
CA GLY A 69 23.34 -12.24 -5.15
C GLY A 69 22.89 -13.68 -5.45
N LEU A 70 22.49 -14.44 -4.43
CA LEU A 70 22.11 -15.84 -4.61
C LEU A 70 20.87 -15.96 -5.50
N ASP A 71 20.81 -17.04 -6.27
CA ASP A 71 19.63 -17.35 -7.08
C ASP A 71 18.38 -17.54 -6.22
N ASN A 72 17.25 -17.07 -6.74
CA ASN A 72 15.92 -17.19 -6.16
C ASN A 72 14.98 -17.88 -7.17
N PRO A 73 15.17 -19.19 -7.46
CA PRO A 73 14.40 -19.90 -8.48
C PRO A 73 12.90 -19.94 -8.16
N ASN A 74 12.56 -19.92 -6.87
CA ASN A 74 11.17 -19.91 -6.39
C ASN A 74 10.57 -18.50 -6.30
N ARG A 75 11.37 -17.46 -6.61
CA ARG A 75 11.00 -16.04 -6.57
C ARG A 75 10.42 -15.57 -5.23
N LEU A 76 10.85 -16.18 -4.12
CA LEU A 76 10.32 -15.85 -2.79
C LEU A 76 10.71 -14.42 -2.40
N PHE A 77 9.77 -13.67 -1.83
CA PHE A 77 9.96 -12.29 -1.40
C PHE A 77 9.63 -12.14 0.09
N ILE A 78 10.54 -12.61 0.94
CA ILE A 78 10.33 -12.73 2.39
C ILE A 78 10.97 -11.53 3.09
N ASN A 79 10.28 -10.40 3.10
CA ASN A 79 10.75 -9.18 3.79
C ASN A 79 9.90 -8.84 5.01
N GLU A 80 8.59 -8.68 4.80
CA GLU A 80 7.60 -8.32 5.80
C GLU A 80 6.33 -9.17 5.61
N PHE A 81 5.48 -9.25 6.62
CA PHE A 81 4.19 -9.93 6.46
C PHE A 81 3.36 -9.20 5.38
N PRO A 82 2.94 -9.88 4.29
CA PRO A 82 2.50 -9.22 3.06
C PRO A 82 1.04 -8.74 3.10
N LEU A 83 0.58 -8.22 4.24
CA LEU A 83 -0.80 -7.75 4.41
C LEU A 83 -1.11 -6.57 3.48
N TYR A 84 -0.17 -5.66 3.32
CA TYR A 84 -0.30 -4.54 2.39
C TYR A 84 -0.40 -5.03 0.93
N ASN A 85 0.52 -5.92 0.51
CA ASN A 85 0.50 -6.52 -0.83
C ASN A 85 -0.81 -7.29 -1.09
N ALA A 86 -1.32 -8.01 -0.08
CA ALA A 86 -2.58 -8.74 -0.15
C ALA A 86 -3.77 -7.81 -0.36
N SER A 87 -3.77 -6.65 0.31
CA SER A 87 -4.82 -5.62 0.16
C SER A 87 -4.84 -5.06 -1.27
N VAL A 88 -3.66 -4.81 -1.85
CA VAL A 88 -3.54 -4.39 -3.25
C VAL A 88 -3.96 -5.51 -4.22
N ALA A 89 -3.59 -6.76 -3.94
CA ALA A 89 -3.96 -7.91 -4.75
C ALA A 89 -5.49 -8.12 -4.81
N LEU A 90 -6.21 -7.85 -3.73
CA LEU A 90 -7.67 -7.87 -3.72
C LEU A 90 -8.24 -6.84 -4.70
N LEU A 91 -7.72 -5.60 -4.70
CA LEU A 91 -8.13 -4.59 -5.67
C LEU A 91 -7.79 -5.02 -7.10
N TYR A 92 -6.61 -5.61 -7.33
CA TYR A 92 -6.23 -6.13 -8.63
C TYR A 92 -7.16 -7.23 -9.13
N LYS A 93 -7.62 -8.11 -8.23
CA LYS A 93 -8.55 -9.20 -8.55
C LYS A 93 -9.89 -8.70 -9.06
N PHE A 94 -10.42 -7.61 -8.51
CA PHE A 94 -11.75 -7.09 -8.87
C PHE A 94 -11.71 -6.04 -9.99
N PHE A 95 -10.66 -5.21 -10.05
CA PHE A 95 -10.61 -4.04 -10.93
C PHE A 95 -9.45 -4.04 -11.93
N GLY A 96 -8.70 -5.15 -12.01
CA GLY A 96 -7.51 -5.29 -12.86
C GLY A 96 -6.25 -4.68 -12.26
N VAL A 97 -5.11 -4.93 -12.88
CA VAL A 97 -3.80 -4.43 -12.39
C VAL A 97 -3.66 -2.95 -12.75
N ASN A 98 -3.53 -2.09 -11.74
CA ASN A 98 -3.26 -0.66 -11.93
C ASN A 98 -2.44 -0.10 -10.76
N VAL A 99 -1.40 0.68 -11.08
CA VAL A 99 -0.50 1.35 -10.13
C VAL A 99 -1.25 2.16 -9.06
N MET A 100 -2.39 2.76 -9.44
CA MET A 100 -3.24 3.55 -8.56
C MET A 100 -3.65 2.81 -7.29
N TYR A 101 -3.93 1.50 -7.37
CA TYR A 101 -4.51 0.75 -6.26
C TYR A 101 -3.56 0.63 -5.07
N GLY A 102 -2.25 0.52 -5.30
CA GLY A 102 -1.26 0.60 -4.22
C GLY A 102 -1.37 1.92 -3.46
N ARG A 103 -1.42 3.04 -4.20
CA ARG A 103 -1.52 4.37 -3.59
C ARG A 103 -2.85 4.62 -2.92
N LEU A 104 -3.94 4.05 -3.43
CA LEU A 104 -5.25 4.09 -2.78
C LEU A 104 -5.25 3.36 -1.43
N VAL A 105 -4.63 2.18 -1.35
CA VAL A 105 -4.49 1.46 -0.07
C VAL A 105 -3.71 2.32 0.94
N SER A 106 -2.58 2.90 0.52
CA SER A 106 -1.81 3.83 1.36
C SER A 106 -2.61 5.06 1.81
N LEU A 107 -3.40 5.65 0.90
CA LEU A 107 -4.25 6.81 1.19
C LEU A 107 -5.30 6.46 2.24
N VAL A 108 -6.04 5.35 2.04
CA VAL A 108 -7.07 4.90 2.98
C VAL A 108 -6.47 4.63 4.35
N LEU A 109 -5.40 3.83 4.44
CA LEU A 109 -4.75 3.53 5.71
C LEU A 109 -4.25 4.78 6.43
N SER A 110 -3.70 5.75 5.70
CA SER A 110 -3.23 7.00 6.28
C SER A 110 -4.37 7.87 6.82
N VAL A 111 -5.48 7.99 6.09
CA VAL A 111 -6.64 8.81 6.52
C VAL A 111 -7.34 8.15 7.70
N THR A 112 -7.53 6.82 7.64
CA THR A 112 -8.06 6.04 8.76
C THR A 112 -7.17 6.15 9.99
N GLY A 113 -5.84 6.04 9.83
CA GLY A 113 -4.89 6.23 10.92
C GLY A 113 -4.97 7.61 11.57
N ALA A 114 -5.06 8.68 10.76
CA ALA A 114 -5.23 10.04 11.27
C ALA A 114 -6.54 10.22 12.04
N PHE A 115 -7.64 9.63 11.56
CA PHE A 115 -8.91 9.64 12.27
C PHE A 115 -8.83 8.92 13.63
N PHE A 116 -8.24 7.73 13.68
CA PHE A 116 -8.07 7.00 14.95
C PHE A 116 -7.11 7.70 15.91
N LEU A 117 -6.09 8.37 15.41
CA LEU A 117 -5.21 9.20 16.25
C LEU A 117 -6.01 10.32 16.93
N TYR A 118 -6.88 11.02 16.18
CA TYR A 118 -7.77 12.02 16.77
C TYR A 118 -8.72 11.42 17.82
N LEU A 119 -9.31 10.25 17.55
CA LEU A 119 -10.16 9.56 18.53
C LEU A 119 -9.38 9.19 19.80
N LEU A 120 -8.13 8.76 19.66
CA LEU A 120 -7.25 8.45 20.78
C LEU A 120 -6.96 9.69 21.61
N THR A 121 -6.57 10.81 20.98
CA THR A 121 -6.28 12.07 21.68
C THR A 121 -7.50 12.72 22.30
N LYS A 122 -8.70 12.41 21.80
CA LYS A 122 -9.96 12.87 22.40
C LYS A 122 -10.36 12.07 23.64
N LYS A 123 -9.93 10.81 23.71
CA LYS A 123 -10.19 9.91 24.84
C LYS A 123 -9.22 10.14 26.00
N LEU A 124 -7.96 10.42 25.69
CA LEU A 124 -6.91 10.80 26.64
C LEU A 124 -7.21 12.18 27.26
#